data_AF-L9XF76-F1
#
_entry.id   AF-L9XF76-F1
#
_cell.length_a   1.000
_cell.length_b   1.000
_cell.length_c   1.000
_cell.angle_alpha   90.00
_cell.angle_beta   90.00
_cell.angle_gamma   90.00
#
_symmetry.space_group_name_H-M   'P 1'
#
loop_
_entity.id
_entity.type
_entity.pdbx_description
1 polymer ?
#
loop_
_entity_poly.entity_id
_entity_poly.type
_entity_poly.pdbx_seq_one_letter_code
_entity_poly.pdbx_strand_id
1 'polypeptide(L)'
;MDATVVCIDQIKKSVQVEPRAAWFPRGTRPPVELSGQRDWTCLLGAITENGDRFFSRFEEYVTAEHTKHLILAVCQEFKDDLLVVLDEAPYFQASAVTD
;
A
#
# COMPACT_ATOMS: atom_id res chain seq x y z
N MET A 1 -16.44 -8.26 -23.63
CA MET A 1 -15.00 -8.05 -23.38
C MET A 1 -14.85 -8.20 -21.89
N ASP A 2 -14.11 -9.20 -21.45
CA ASP A 2 -13.84 -9.41 -20.02
C ASP A 2 -12.56 -8.63 -19.74
N ALA A 3 -12.71 -7.41 -19.20
CA ALA A 3 -11.57 -6.60 -18.77
C ALA A 3 -11.03 -7.18 -17.45
N THR A 4 -9.71 -7.28 -17.31
CA THR A 4 -9.07 -7.72 -16.08
C THR A 4 -9.24 -6.64 -15.02
N VAL A 5 -9.90 -6.98 -13.91
CA VAL A 5 -10.05 -6.03 -12.79
C VAL A 5 -8.75 -5.98 -11.98
N VAL A 6 -8.25 -4.77 -11.75
CA VAL A 6 -7.05 -4.51 -10.94
C VAL A 6 -7.38 -3.53 -9.83
N CYS A 7 -7.21 -3.94 -8.59
CA CYS A 7 -7.37 -3.06 -7.43
C CYS A 7 -5.99 -2.51 -7.03
N ILE A 8 -5.89 -1.19 -6.85
CA ILE A 8 -4.66 -0.55 -6.37
C ILE A 8 -4.94 0.14 -5.04
N ASP A 9 -4.11 -0.15 -4.04
CA ASP A 9 -4.24 0.44 -2.71
C ASP A 9 -2.87 0.69 -2.08
N GLN A 10 -2.86 1.55 -1.07
CA GLN A 10 -1.71 1.90 -0.26
C GLN A 10 -1.83 1.31 1.14
N ILE A 11 -0.73 0.76 1.67
CA ILE A 11 -0.63 0.43 3.08
C ILE A 11 0.65 1.00 3.71
N LYS A 12 0.49 1.66 4.85
CA LYS A 12 1.60 2.09 5.70
C LYS A 12 1.81 1.05 6.80
N LYS A 13 3.03 0.51 6.89
CA LYS A 13 3.36 -0.50 7.90
C LYS A 13 4.59 -0.09 8.71
N SER A 14 4.50 -0.20 10.04
CA SER A 14 5.64 -0.05 10.93
C SER A 14 6.60 -1.22 10.78
N VAL A 15 7.91 -0.95 10.79
CA VAL A 15 8.93 -1.95 10.45
C VAL A 15 9.38 -2.78 11.66
N GLN A 16 9.37 -2.23 12.88
CA GLN A 16 10.07 -2.87 14.01
C GLN A 16 9.21 -3.38 15.16
N VAL A 17 7.94 -2.96 15.27
CA VAL A 17 7.13 -3.35 16.45
C VAL A 17 5.89 -4.09 16.00
N GLU A 18 5.97 -5.40 16.11
CA GLU A 18 4.80 -6.26 16.18
C GLU A 18 4.58 -6.60 17.66
N PRO A 19 3.53 -6.05 18.31
CA PRO A 19 3.22 -6.42 19.68
C PRO A 19 2.99 -7.92 19.75
N ARG A 20 3.90 -8.63 20.41
CA ARG A 20 3.75 -10.07 20.65
C ARG A 20 2.96 -10.31 21.93
N ALA A 21 2.24 -11.42 21.97
CA ALA A 21 1.62 -11.88 23.20
C ALA A 21 2.69 -12.00 24.31
N ALA A 22 2.40 -11.38 25.46
CA ALA A 22 3.28 -11.37 26.62
C ALA A 22 2.46 -11.55 27.89
N TRP A 23 3.07 -12.16 28.92
CA TRP A 23 2.46 -12.39 30.21
C TRP A 23 3.01 -11.40 31.23
N PHE A 24 2.12 -10.72 31.94
CA PHE A 24 2.49 -9.74 32.96
C PHE A 24 1.80 -10.07 34.29
N PRO A 25 2.44 -9.78 35.44
CA PRO A 25 1.82 -10.01 36.74
C PRO A 25 0.52 -9.23 36.88
N ARG A 26 -0.49 -9.87 37.47
CA ARG A 26 -1.79 -9.24 37.74
C ARG A 26 -1.62 -7.98 38.60
N GLY A 27 -2.20 -6.88 38.16
CA GLY A 27 -2.12 -5.58 38.86
C GLY A 27 -0.93 -4.70 38.44
N THR A 28 -0.13 -5.13 37.46
CA THR A 28 0.95 -4.30 36.90
C THR A 28 0.51 -3.55 35.64
N ARG A 29 1.17 -2.42 35.37
CA ARG A 29 1.05 -1.67 34.10
C ARG A 29 2.43 -1.65 33.42
N PRO A 30 2.80 -2.71 32.68
CA PRO A 30 4.09 -2.75 31.99
C PRO A 30 4.14 -1.64 30.91
N PRO A 31 5.27 -0.92 30.79
CA PRO A 31 5.46 -0.03 29.66
C PRO A 31 5.64 -0.86 28.39
N VAL A 32 4.95 -0.48 27.32
CA VAL A 32 5.16 -1.04 25.97
C VAL A 32 6.02 -0.05 25.20
N GLU A 33 7.19 -0.48 24.75
CA GLU A 33 8.05 0.35 23.91
C GLU A 33 7.48 0.45 22.50
N LEU A 34 6.92 1.61 22.16
CA LEU A 34 6.37 1.91 20.84
C LEU A 34 7.32 2.78 20.00
N SER A 35 8.52 3.10 20.52
CA SER A 35 9.51 3.94 19.83
C SER A 35 9.90 3.36 18.46
N GLY A 36 10.01 2.03 18.34
CA GLY A 36 10.25 1.34 17.07
C GLY A 36 9.09 1.37 16.07
N GLN A 37 7.89 1.84 16.45
CA GLN A 37 6.80 2.10 15.48
C GLN A 37 7.02 3.39 14.68
N ARG A 38 8.05 4.19 15.03
CA ARG A 38 8.42 5.40 14.29
C ARG A 38 9.02 5.09 12.93
N ASP A 39 9.66 3.93 12.79
CA ASP A 39 10.14 3.45 11.49
C ASP A 39 8.98 2.80 10.75
N TRP A 40 8.70 3.30 9.55
CA TRP A 40 7.60 2.83 8.73
C TRP A 40 8.01 2.77 7.26
N THR A 41 7.21 2.06 6.48
CA THR A 41 7.33 2.02 5.03
C THR A 41 5.94 2.07 4.42
N CYS A 42 5.83 2.70 3.25
CA CYS A 42 4.65 2.63 2.43
C CYS A 42 4.82 1.53 1.38
N LEU A 43 3.78 0.75 1.17
CA LEU A 43 3.63 -0.12 0.01
C LEU A 43 2.47 0.45 -0.82
N LEU A 44 2.71 0.61 -2.12
CA LEU A 44 1.66 0.86 -3.10
C LEU A 44 1.60 -0.38 -3.99
N GLY A 45 0.45 -1.05 -4.02
CA GLY A 45 0.33 -2.36 -4.65
C GLY A 45 -0.92 -2.49 -5.49
N ALA A 46 -0.79 -3.25 -6.57
CA ALA A 46 -1.86 -3.66 -7.47
C ALA A 46 -2.08 -5.17 -7.33
N ILE A 47 -3.35 -5.60 -7.32
CA ILE A 47 -3.73 -7.01 -7.35
C ILE A 47 -4.83 -7.24 -8.39
N THR A 48 -4.65 -8.27 -9.23
CA THR A 48 -5.66 -8.69 -10.21
C THR A 48 -6.69 -9.62 -9.57
N GLU A 49 -7.85 -9.80 -10.18
CA GLU A 49 -8.84 -10.78 -9.74
C GLU A 49 -8.31 -12.24 -9.74
N ASN A 50 -7.31 -12.51 -10.57
CA ASN A 50 -6.61 -13.81 -10.64
C ASN A 50 -5.51 -13.95 -9.55
N GLY A 51 -5.25 -12.88 -8.80
CA GLY A 51 -4.28 -12.87 -7.70
C GLY A 51 -2.86 -12.51 -8.11
N ASP A 52 -2.63 -12.04 -9.35
CA ASP A 52 -1.34 -11.49 -9.78
C ASP A 52 -1.07 -10.18 -9.05
N ARG A 53 0.20 -9.89 -8.76
CA ARG A 53 0.58 -8.81 -7.84
C ARG A 53 1.73 -8.00 -8.40
N PHE A 54 1.63 -6.69 -8.25
CA PHE A 54 2.70 -5.75 -8.53
C PHE A 54 2.78 -4.72 -7.40
N PHE A 55 3.96 -4.45 -6.84
CA PHE A 55 4.07 -3.48 -5.74
C PHE A 55 5.40 -2.77 -5.71
N SER A 56 5.36 -1.53 -5.21
CA SER A 56 6.52 -0.70 -4.93
C SER A 56 6.56 -0.32 -3.46
N ARG A 57 7.77 -0.30 -2.90
CA ARG A 57 8.04 0.08 -1.51
C ARG A 57 8.70 1.45 -1.46
N PHE A 58 8.25 2.28 -0.54
CA PHE A 58 8.77 3.64 -0.31
C PHE A 58 9.10 3.85 1.17
N GLU A 59 10.14 4.63 1.44
CA GLU A 59 10.50 5.08 2.80
C GLU A 59 9.80 6.41 3.14
N GLU A 60 9.24 7.06 2.12
CA GLU A 60 8.43 8.27 2.17
C GLU A 60 6.94 8.00 1.89
N TYR A 61 6.13 9.06 1.97
CA TYR A 61 4.70 8.98 1.67
C TYR A 61 4.48 8.82 0.16
N VAL A 62 3.41 8.11 -0.20
CA VAL A 62 2.97 8.01 -1.59
C VAL A 62 2.56 9.39 -2.09
N THR A 63 3.01 9.72 -3.30
CA THR A 63 2.72 10.98 -3.99
C THR A 63 1.96 10.68 -5.29
N ALA A 64 1.39 11.72 -5.91
CA ALA A 64 0.78 11.58 -7.23
C ALA A 64 1.77 11.04 -8.29
N GLU A 65 3.05 11.43 -8.22
CA GLU A 65 4.08 10.92 -9.13
C GLU A 65 4.37 9.43 -8.90
N HIS A 66 4.40 8.97 -7.64
CA HIS A 66 4.53 7.55 -7.34
C HIS A 66 3.36 6.76 -7.92
N THR A 67 2.14 7.27 -7.74
CA THR A 67 0.91 6.69 -8.27
C THR A 67 0.93 6.60 -9.80
N LYS A 68 1.27 7.70 -10.49
CA LYS A 68 1.37 7.75 -11.95
C LYS A 68 2.32 6.68 -12.49
N HIS A 69 3.52 6.61 -11.94
CA HIS A 69 4.52 5.63 -12.39
C HIS A 69 4.06 4.19 -12.13
N LEU A 70 3.42 3.92 -10.99
CA LEU A 70 2.91 2.58 -10.69
C LEU A 70 1.79 2.18 -11.64
N ILE A 71 0.81 3.05 -11.91
CA ILE A 71 -0.28 2.76 -12.86
C ILE A 71 0.28 2.46 -14.25
N LEU A 72 1.22 3.27 -14.74
CA LEU A 72 1.88 3.02 -16.02
C LEU A 72 2.61 1.68 -16.05
N ALA A 73 3.31 1.32 -14.97
CA ALA A 73 3.98 0.03 -14.84
C ALA A 73 2.99 -1.14 -14.81
N VAL A 74 1.87 -1.00 -14.10
CA VAL A 74 0.78 -1.99 -14.04
C VAL A 74 0.17 -2.22 -15.43
N CYS A 75 -0.10 -1.16 -16.17
CA CYS A 75 -0.60 -1.25 -17.55
C CYS A 75 0.42 -1.96 -18.48
N GLN A 76 1.72 -1.72 -18.29
CA GLN A 76 2.77 -2.38 -19.07
C GLN A 76 3.00 -3.84 -18.67
N GLU A 77 2.84 -4.17 -17.40
CA GLU A 77 3.05 -5.52 -16.86
C GLU A 77 1.92 -6.45 -17.31
N PHE A 78 0.66 -6.05 -17.10
CA PHE A 78 -0.47 -6.93 -17.34
C PHE A 78 -0.94 -6.93 -18.80
N LYS A 79 -0.60 -5.91 -19.62
CA LYS A 79 -0.84 -5.85 -21.08
C LYS A 79 -2.27 -6.20 -21.55
N ASP A 80 -3.25 -6.06 -20.67
CA ASP A 80 -4.63 -6.44 -20.88
C ASP A 80 -5.55 -5.20 -20.96
N ASP A 81 -6.80 -5.42 -21.34
CA ASP A 81 -7.88 -4.44 -21.14
C ASP A 81 -8.15 -4.36 -19.63
N LEU A 82 -7.67 -3.31 -18.96
CA LEU A 82 -7.68 -3.21 -17.50
C LEU A 82 -8.83 -2.32 -17.00
N LEU A 83 -9.58 -2.82 -16.02
CA LEU A 83 -10.44 -2.01 -15.18
C LEU A 83 -9.73 -1.73 -13.85
N VAL A 84 -9.18 -0.52 -13.72
CA VAL A 84 -8.44 -0.10 -12.52
C VAL A 84 -9.43 0.44 -11.47
N VAL A 85 -9.45 -0.17 -10.29
CA VAL A 85 -10.23 0.27 -9.14
C VAL A 85 -9.32 0.97 -8.14
N LEU A 86 -9.64 2.24 -7.87
CA LEU A 86 -8.92 3.13 -6.96
C LEU A 86 -9.89 3.65 -5.90
N ASP A 87 -9.38 4.02 -4.73
CA ASP A 87 -10.14 4.81 -3.76
C ASP A 87 -10.09 6.32 -4.10
N GLU A 88 -10.79 7.14 -3.32
CA GLU A 88 -10.83 8.59 -3.51
C GLU A 88 -9.65 9.32 -2.89
N ALA A 89 -8.52 8.64 -2.62
CA ALA A 89 -7.37 9.29 -2.01
C ALA A 89 -6.82 10.44 -2.91
N PRO A 90 -6.37 11.57 -2.32
CA PRO A 90 -5.98 12.76 -3.09
C PRO A 90 -4.90 12.52 -4.14
N TYR A 91 -3.99 11.56 -3.91
CA TYR A 91 -2.92 11.23 -4.84
C TYR A 91 -3.39 10.41 -6.05
N PHE A 92 -4.56 9.77 -6.01
CA PHE A 92 -5.20 9.15 -7.19
C PHE A 92 -6.02 10.15 -8.00
N GLN A 93 -6.57 11.17 -7.34
CA GLN A 93 -7.39 12.22 -7.96
C GLN A 93 -6.56 13.40 -8.50
N ALA A 94 -5.24 13.37 -8.33
CA ALA A 94 -4.35 14.43 -8.82
C ALA A 94 -4.32 14.46 -10.35
N SER A 95 -4.37 15.65 -10.95
CA SER A 95 -4.42 15.80 -12.42
C SER A 95 -3.29 15.07 -13.13
N ALA A 96 -2.08 15.08 -12.55
CA ALA A 96 -0.92 14.39 -13.08
C ALA A 96 -1.11 12.87 -13.30
N VAL A 97 -2.08 12.26 -12.59
CA VAL A 97 -2.47 10.84 -12.70
C VAL A 97 -3.58 10.63 -13.73
N THR A 98 -4.47 11.61 -13.91
CA THR A 98 -5.62 11.53 -14.82
C THR A 98 -5.35 12.08 -16.21
N ASP A 99 -4.24 12.81 -16.40
CA ASP A 99 -3.75 13.37 -17.68
C ASP A 99 -2.93 12.35 -18.50
#